data_AF-A0A965N4E3-F1
#
_entry.id   AF-A0A965N4E3-F1
#
_cell.length_a   1.000
_cell.length_b   1.000
_cell.length_c   1.000
_cell.angle_alpha   90.00
_cell.angle_beta   90.00
_cell.angle_gamma   90.00
#
_symmetry.space_group_name_H-M   'P 1'
#
loop_
_entity.id
_entity.type
_entity.pdbx_description
1 polymer ?
#
loop_
_entity_poly.entity_id
_entity_poly.type
_entity_poly.pdbx_seq_one_letter_code
_entity_poly.pdbx_strand_id
1 'polypeptide(L)'
;TGDIYPTNVACRLLDRGTGQCSDYRNRFAQVPDCIRLTLAKLDNLDWLPPTCAYVRRAKGEALPDWHYLVCGDREEIHRRGMSTRGWTVSEIDAGDLENHIVERWPGEDA
;
A
#
# COMPACT_ATOMS: atom_id res chain seq x y z
N THR A 1 1.99 3.08 23.79
CA THR A 1 0.58 3.23 23.41
C THR A 1 0.19 2.32 22.25
N GLY A 2 1.12 1.76 21.46
CA GLY A 2 0.78 0.72 20.47
C GLY A 2 -0.01 1.23 19.25
N ASP A 3 -0.15 2.56 19.15
CA ASP A 3 -0.86 3.23 18.08
C ASP A 3 -0.11 3.09 16.76
N ILE A 4 -0.86 3.03 15.66
CA ILE A 4 -0.35 2.90 14.30
C ILE A 4 -0.71 4.18 13.54
N TYR A 5 0.28 4.80 12.91
CA TYR A 5 0.10 5.99 12.09
C TYR A 5 0.50 5.69 10.64
N PRO A 6 -0.37 5.96 9.66
CA PRO A 6 -0.01 5.83 8.25
C PRO A 6 0.97 6.94 7.86
N THR A 7 1.90 6.64 6.96
CA THR A 7 2.85 7.62 6.41
C THR A 7 2.86 7.58 4.89
N ASN A 8 3.31 8.66 4.24
CA ASN A 8 3.56 8.64 2.80
C ASN A 8 4.95 8.06 2.44
N VAL A 9 5.64 7.43 3.39
CA VAL A 9 6.96 6.83 3.16
C VAL A 9 6.78 5.45 2.54
N ALA A 10 7.53 5.20 1.46
CA ALA A 10 7.54 3.96 0.73
C ALA A 10 8.93 3.30 0.81
N CYS A 11 8.91 1.97 0.80
CA CYS A 11 10.10 1.13 0.67
C CYS A 11 11.04 1.63 -0.45
N ARG A 12 12.36 1.53 -0.23
CA ARG A 12 13.39 1.88 -1.21
C ARG A 12 13.30 1.16 -2.55
N LEU A 13 12.59 0.03 -2.60
CA LEU A 13 12.36 -0.73 -3.83
C LEU A 13 11.02 -0.40 -4.51
N LEU A 14 10.20 0.51 -3.97
CA LEU A 14 9.02 0.98 -4.69
C LEU A 14 9.44 1.94 -5.80
N ASP A 15 9.17 1.57 -7.06
CA ASP A 15 9.17 2.52 -8.15
C ASP A 15 7.89 3.37 -8.05
N ARG A 16 8.07 4.63 -7.65
CA ARG A 16 7.00 5.61 -7.39
C ARG A 16 6.34 6.12 -8.68
N GLY A 17 6.93 5.86 -9.84
CA GLY A 17 6.36 6.15 -11.15
C GLY A 17 5.46 5.01 -11.65
N THR A 18 5.86 3.76 -11.45
CA THR A 18 5.07 2.58 -11.89
C THR A 18 4.18 2.00 -10.79
N GLY A 19 4.39 2.34 -9.53
CA GLY A 19 3.71 1.74 -8.39
C GLY A 19 4.06 0.27 -8.16
N GLN A 20 5.16 -0.21 -8.75
CA GLN A 20 5.61 -1.59 -8.67
C GLN A 20 6.94 -1.70 -7.92
N CYS A 21 7.26 -2.90 -7.44
CA CYS A 21 8.58 -3.15 -6.86
C CYS A 21 9.62 -3.28 -7.97
N SER A 22 10.68 -2.48 -7.91
CA SER A 22 11.76 -2.44 -8.90
C SER A 22 12.62 -3.71 -8.93
N ASP A 23 12.70 -4.44 -7.81
CA ASP A 23 13.34 -5.76 -7.74
C ASP A 23 12.48 -6.74 -6.92
N TYR A 24 11.31 -7.06 -7.47
CA TYR A 24 10.39 -7.99 -6.80
C TYR A 24 11.05 -9.36 -6.58
N ARG A 25 11.93 -9.83 -7.46
CA ARG A 25 12.55 -11.16 -7.35
C ARG A 25 13.45 -11.27 -6.13
N ASN A 26 14.25 -10.24 -5.83
CA ASN A 26 15.21 -10.28 -4.71
C ASN A 26 14.77 -9.45 -3.49
N ARG A 27 13.54 -8.92 -3.47
CA ARG A 27 13.04 -7.99 -2.43
C ARG A 27 13.28 -8.46 -0.99
N PHE A 28 13.17 -9.75 -0.69
CA PHE A 28 13.36 -10.27 0.67
C PHE A 28 14.83 -10.30 1.11
N ALA A 29 15.76 -10.43 0.16
CA ALA A 29 17.19 -10.32 0.46
C ALA A 29 17.61 -8.85 0.63
N GLN A 30 16.87 -7.94 -0.02
CA GLN A 30 17.16 -6.52 -0.05
C GLN A 30 16.51 -5.75 1.12
N VAL A 31 15.28 -6.08 1.48
CA VAL A 31 14.47 -5.33 2.44
C VAL A 31 13.98 -6.31 3.52
N PRO A 32 14.61 -6.33 4.71
CA PRO A 32 14.27 -7.27 5.78
C PRO A 32 12.80 -7.19 6.22
N ASP A 33 12.22 -6.00 6.19
CA ASP A 33 10.83 -5.74 6.58
C ASP A 33 9.82 -6.07 5.46
N CYS A 34 10.28 -6.49 4.28
CA CYS A 34 9.38 -6.88 3.20
C CYS A 34 8.63 -8.15 3.61
N ILE A 35 7.30 -8.08 3.65
CA ILE A 35 6.47 -9.21 4.03
C ILE A 35 5.87 -9.95 2.84
N ARG A 36 5.79 -11.27 2.95
CA ARG A 36 4.92 -12.07 2.10
C ARG A 36 3.51 -12.04 2.67
N LEU A 37 2.60 -11.36 1.96
CA LEU A 37 1.17 -11.34 2.24
C LEU A 37 0.54 -12.71 1.90
N THR A 38 -0.17 -13.28 2.87
CA THR A 38 -0.93 -14.53 2.74
C THR A 38 -2.22 -14.38 3.53
N LEU A 39 -3.30 -15.07 3.14
CA LEU A 39 -4.58 -15.00 3.87
C LEU A 39 -4.43 -15.27 5.37
N ALA A 40 -3.65 -16.30 5.74
CA ALA A 40 -3.38 -16.66 7.14
C ALA A 40 -2.65 -15.58 7.97
N LYS A 41 -2.10 -14.54 7.34
CA LYS A 41 -1.41 -13.45 8.05
C LYS A 41 -2.30 -12.22 8.24
N LEU A 42 -3.43 -12.14 7.55
CA LEU A 42 -4.25 -10.93 7.54
C LEU A 42 -4.78 -10.57 8.93
N ASP A 43 -5.09 -11.58 9.76
CA ASP A 43 -5.56 -11.40 11.14
C ASP A 43 -4.52 -10.72 12.05
N ASN A 44 -3.26 -10.58 11.61
CA ASN A 44 -2.17 -9.95 12.37
C ASN A 44 -1.61 -8.71 11.65
N LEU A 45 -2.30 -8.18 10.63
CA LEU A 45 -1.84 -7.05 9.81
C LEU A 45 -2.83 -5.89 9.88
N ASP A 46 -3.10 -5.43 11.10
CA ASP A 46 -4.11 -4.39 11.41
C ASP A 46 -3.77 -3.01 10.83
N TRP A 47 -2.53 -2.83 10.33
CA TRP A 47 -2.07 -1.60 9.69
C TRP A 47 -2.36 -1.53 8.18
N LEU A 48 -2.87 -2.60 7.57
CA LEU A 48 -3.24 -2.57 6.15
C LEU A 48 -4.44 -1.65 5.91
N PRO A 49 -4.46 -0.90 4.79
CA PRO A 49 -5.59 -0.03 4.48
C PRO A 49 -6.89 -0.83 4.35
N PRO A 50 -8.04 -0.27 4.75
CA PRO A 50 -9.34 -0.95 4.63
C PRO A 50 -9.70 -1.25 3.17
N THR A 51 -9.19 -0.46 2.22
CA THR A 51 -9.35 -0.69 0.77
C THR A 51 -8.45 -1.77 0.20
N CYS A 52 -7.51 -2.31 0.98
CA CYS A 52 -6.62 -3.38 0.54
C CYS A 52 -7.45 -4.56 0.03
N ALA A 53 -7.19 -4.97 -1.22
CA ALA A 53 -7.92 -6.07 -1.84
C ALA A 53 -7.90 -7.32 -0.95
N TYR A 54 -6.75 -7.66 -0.35
CA TYR A 54 -6.65 -8.82 0.54
C TYR A 54 -7.55 -8.71 1.77
N VAL A 55 -7.59 -7.52 2.40
CA VAL A 55 -8.45 -7.25 3.58
C VAL A 55 -9.92 -7.38 3.20
N ARG A 56 -10.36 -6.69 2.14
CA ARG A 56 -11.76 -6.77 1.67
C ARG A 56 -12.16 -8.20 1.31
N ARG A 57 -11.30 -8.92 0.58
CA ARG A 57 -11.57 -10.33 0.22
C ARG A 57 -11.63 -11.26 1.43
N ALA A 58 -10.80 -11.04 2.46
CA ALA A 58 -10.87 -11.82 3.69
C ALA A 58 -12.17 -11.58 4.47
N LYS A 59 -12.72 -10.35 4.41
CA LYS A 59 -14.02 -9.98 5.01
C LYS A 59 -15.24 -10.36 4.16
N GLY A 60 -15.04 -10.92 2.97
CA GLY A 60 -16.14 -11.22 2.03
C GLY A 60 -16.71 -9.98 1.33
N GLU A 61 -16.03 -8.85 1.40
CA GLU A 61 -16.46 -7.59 0.81
C GLU A 61 -16.16 -7.52 -0.70
N ALA A 62 -16.96 -6.72 -1.41
CA ALA A 62 -16.70 -6.36 -2.80
C ALA A 62 -15.40 -5.56 -2.93
N LEU A 63 -14.75 -5.62 -4.09
CA LEU A 63 -13.65 -4.69 -4.40
C LEU A 63 -14.24 -3.34 -4.86
N PRO A 64 -13.52 -2.22 -4.65
CA PRO A 64 -13.94 -0.92 -5.18
C PRO A 64 -14.15 -0.95 -6.70
N ASP A 65 -15.02 -0.08 -7.21
CA ASP A 65 -15.34 0.02 -8.64
C ASP A 65 -14.12 0.33 -9.51
N TRP A 66 -13.16 1.09 -8.98
CA TRP A 66 -11.90 1.46 -9.62
C TRP A 66 -10.84 0.36 -9.59
N HIS A 67 -11.08 -0.77 -8.90
CA HIS A 67 -10.11 -1.85 -8.84
C HIS A 67 -10.04 -2.58 -10.19
N TYR A 68 -8.84 -2.86 -10.71
CA TYR A 68 -8.67 -3.41 -12.08
C TYR A 68 -9.39 -4.75 -12.33
N LEU A 69 -9.57 -5.57 -11.29
CA LEU A 69 -10.35 -6.82 -11.37
C LEU A 69 -11.87 -6.59 -11.55
N VAL A 70 -12.35 -5.37 -11.29
CA VAL A 70 -13.75 -4.96 -11.43
C VAL A 70 -13.94 -4.18 -12.73
N CYS A 71 -13.19 -3.10 -12.95
CA CYS A 71 -13.35 -2.23 -14.13
C CYS A 71 -12.55 -2.68 -15.36
N GLY A 72 -11.59 -3.59 -15.22
CA GLY A 72 -10.72 -4.05 -16.31
C GLY A 72 -9.56 -3.10 -16.66
N ASP A 73 -9.48 -1.92 -16.04
CA ASP A 73 -8.44 -0.91 -16.32
C ASP A 73 -7.44 -0.79 -15.16
N ARG A 74 -6.15 -1.01 -15.46
CA ARG A 74 -5.06 -0.91 -14.48
C ARG A 74 -4.70 0.53 -14.14
N GLU A 75 -5.04 1.49 -14.98
CA GLU A 75 -4.73 2.91 -14.77
C GLU A 75 -5.82 3.65 -14.00
N GLU A 76 -7.00 3.05 -13.82
CA GLU A 76 -8.13 3.70 -13.12
C GLU A 76 -7.80 4.00 -11.64
N ILE A 77 -7.14 3.07 -10.94
CA ILE A 77 -6.66 3.31 -9.56
C ILE A 77 -5.75 4.54 -9.47
N HIS A 78 -4.91 4.75 -10.48
CA HIS A 78 -3.99 5.88 -10.54
C HIS A 78 -4.73 7.19 -10.83
N ARG A 79 -5.66 7.19 -11.79
CA ARG A 79 -6.50 8.35 -12.12
C ARG A 79 -7.40 8.79 -10.96
N ARG A 80 -7.86 7.84 -10.15
CA ARG A 80 -8.67 8.09 -8.95
C ARG A 80 -7.85 8.56 -7.74
N GLY A 81 -6.53 8.63 -7.85
CA GLY A 81 -5.65 8.99 -6.73
C GLY A 81 -5.55 7.92 -5.64
N MET A 82 -6.04 6.70 -5.90
CA MET A 82 -6.09 5.60 -4.92
C MET A 82 -4.80 4.77 -4.89
N SER A 83 -3.78 5.19 -5.64
CA SER A 83 -2.51 4.48 -5.78
C SER A 83 -1.37 5.17 -5.04
N THR A 84 -0.25 4.49 -4.84
CA THR A 84 0.97 5.06 -4.27
C THR A 84 1.77 5.96 -5.23
N ARG A 85 1.38 6.05 -6.52
CA ARG A 85 2.11 6.82 -7.53
C ARG A 85 2.00 8.32 -7.27
N GLY A 86 3.11 9.03 -7.38
CA GLY A 86 3.14 10.50 -7.45
C GLY A 86 3.09 11.28 -6.13
N TRP A 87 2.85 10.65 -4.98
CA TRP A 87 2.76 11.37 -3.68
C TRP A 87 3.55 10.73 -2.53
N THR A 88 4.04 9.50 -2.71
CA THR A 88 4.90 8.83 -1.73
C THR A 88 6.34 9.35 -1.81
N VAL A 89 7.13 9.20 -0.74
CA VAL A 89 8.57 9.49 -0.66
C VAL A 89 9.35 8.20 -0.39
N SER A 90 10.60 8.08 -0.85
CA SER A 90 11.41 6.90 -0.50
C SER A 90 11.87 6.98 0.95
N GLU A 91 11.91 5.85 1.65
CA GLU A 91 12.48 5.72 2.99
C GLU A 91 13.94 6.17 3.10
N ILE A 92 14.68 6.17 1.98
CA ILE A 92 16.06 6.67 1.92
C ILE A 92 16.11 8.20 2.03
N ASP A 93 15.07 8.88 1.53
CA ASP A 93 15.03 10.34 1.41
C ASP A 93 14.19 11.01 2.50
N ALA A 94 13.34 10.26 3.21
CA ALA A 94 12.30 10.80 4.10
C ALA A 94 12.85 11.43 5.39
N GLY A 95 13.99 10.97 5.91
CA GLY A 95 14.41 11.34 7.26
C GLY A 95 13.41 10.82 8.31
N ASP A 96 13.02 11.67 9.27
CA ASP A 96 12.14 11.28 10.38
C ASP A 96 10.70 11.02 9.91
N LEU A 97 10.18 9.82 10.19
CA LEU A 97 8.86 9.35 9.74
C LEU A 97 7.70 10.18 10.29
N GLU A 98 7.89 10.82 11.44
CA GLU A 98 6.91 11.70 12.10
C GLU A 98 6.53 12.90 11.22
N ASN A 99 7.46 13.36 10.37
CA ASN A 99 7.20 14.43 9.39
C ASN A 99 6.40 13.97 8.17
N HIS A 100 6.16 12.66 8.07
CA HIS A 100 5.52 12.00 6.93
C HIS A 100 4.20 11.32 7.28
N ILE A 101 3.70 11.52 8.49
CA ILE A 101 2.38 11.02 8.91
C ILE A 101 1.30 11.66 8.02
N VAL A 102 0.40 10.82 7.51
CA VAL A 102 -0.77 11.26 6.75
C VAL A 102 -2.03 11.10 7.56
N GLU A 103 -3.01 11.98 7.34
CA GLU A 103 -4.26 11.94 8.11
C GLU A 103 -5.11 10.70 7.79
N ARG A 104 -5.10 10.26 6.52
CA ARG A 104 -5.90 9.12 6.02
C ARG A 104 -5.21 8.42 4.86
N TRP A 105 -5.58 7.16 4.64
CA TRP A 105 -5.23 6.46 3.41
C TRP A 105 -6.05 6.93 2.21
N PRO A 106 -5.47 6.93 0.99
CA PRO A 106 -6.28 7.08 -0.21
C PRO A 106 -7.39 6.01 -0.27
N GLY A 107 -8.63 6.49 -0.33
CA GLY A 107 -9.81 5.63 -0.43
C GLY A 107 -10.32 5.11 0.90
N GLU A 108 -9.86 5.61 2.05
CA GLU A 108 -10.37 5.21 3.35
C GLU A 108 -11.91 5.38 3.48
N ASP A 109 -12.50 6.31 2.73
CA ASP A 109 -13.95 6.56 2.65
C ASP A 109 -14.65 5.87 1.44
N ALA A 110 -13.97 4.98 0.70
CA ALA A 110 -14.43 4.41 -0.58
C ALA A 110 -15.08 3.01 -0.50
#